data_AF-A0A9P7C8J7-F1
#
_entry.id   AF-A0A9P7C8J7-F1
#
_cell.length_a   1.000
_cell.length_b   1.000
_cell.length_c   1.000
_cell.angle_alpha   90.00
_cell.angle_beta   90.00
_cell.angle_gamma   90.00
#
_symmetry.space_group_name_H-M   'P 1'
#
loop_
_entity.id
_entity.type
_entity.pdbx_description
1 polymer ?
#
loop_
_entity_poly.entity_id
_entity_poly.type
_entity_poly.pdbx_seq_one_letter_code
_entity_poly.pdbx_strand_id
1 'polypeptide(L)' 'MGGPQLEVIKFGFYVFYPVGTMLCFGGPFFYEKFVKDIHFWPDYETTYQPPKTINDVKSALEILKAEREERWKRALEKKE' A
#
# COMPACT_ATOMS: atom_id res chain seq x y z
N MET A 1 -41.80 -25.64 12.84
CA MET A 1 -41.76 -24.19 12.54
C MET A 1 -41.73 -23.47 13.88
N GLY A 2 -40.54 -23.14 14.40
CA GLY A 2 -40.43 -22.50 15.72
C GLY A 2 -41.07 -21.12 15.65
N GLY A 3 -42.05 -20.89 16.53
CA GLY A 3 -43.00 -19.77 16.45
C GLY A 3 -42.39 -18.39 16.68
N PRO A 4 -43.20 -17.39 17.08
CA PRO A 4 -42.84 -15.97 17.13
C PRO A 4 -41.52 -15.63 17.84
N GLN A 5 -41.07 -16.48 18.77
CA GLN A 5 -39.81 -16.33 19.48
C GLN A 5 -38.56 -16.42 18.58
N LEU A 6 -38.59 -17.25 17.52
CA LEU A 6 -37.47 -17.35 16.58
C LEU A 6 -37.36 -16.11 15.69
N GLU A 7 -38.48 -15.45 15.41
CA GLU A 7 -38.50 -14.22 14.61
C GLU A 7 -37.83 -13.08 15.39
N VAL A 8 -38.17 -12.91 16.67
CA VAL A 8 -37.56 -11.87 17.53
C VAL A 8 -36.04 -12.02 17.64
N ILE A 9 -35.53 -13.25 17.77
CA ILE A 9 -34.08 -13.51 17.82
C ILE A 9 -33.41 -13.13 16.50
N LYS A 10 -34.02 -13.48 15.36
CA LYS A 10 -33.50 -13.12 14.03
C LYS A 10 -33.49 -11.61 13.83
N PHE A 11 -34.57 -10.93 14.18
CA PHE A 11 -34.64 -9.46 14.10
C PHE A 11 -33.59 -8.80 14.99
N GLY A 12 -33.43 -9.28 16.23
CA GLY A 12 -32.36 -8.83 17.11
C GLY A 12 -30.98 -9.01 16.47
N PHE A 13 -30.69 -10.19 15.93
CA PHE A 13 -29.42 -10.45 15.25
C PHE A 13 -29.22 -9.51 14.05
N TYR A 14 -30.21 -9.36 13.18
CA TYR A 14 -30.10 -8.52 11.99
C TYR A 14 -29.86 -7.04 12.30
N VAL A 15 -30.31 -6.54 13.45
CA VAL A 15 -30.09 -5.15 13.86
C VAL A 15 -28.80 -5.01 14.66
N PHE A 16 -28.59 -5.82 15.70
CA PHE A 16 -27.46 -5.64 16.61
C PHE A 16 -26.14 -6.15 16.04
N TYR A 17 -26.15 -7.15 15.15
CA TYR A 17 -24.92 -7.65 14.53
C TYR A 17 -24.22 -6.59 13.65
N PRO A 18 -24.88 -5.93 12.69
CA PRO A 18 -24.23 -4.87 11.91
C PRO A 18 -23.84 -3.66 12.77
N VAL A 19 -24.66 -3.29 13.76
CA VAL A 19 -24.32 -2.17 14.66
C VAL A 19 -23.11 -2.50 15.52
N GLY A 20 -23.05 -3.70 16.10
CA GLY A 20 -21.93 -4.16 16.92
C GLY A 20 -20.63 -4.30 16.13
N THR A 21 -20.70 -4.82 14.91
CA THR A 21 -19.53 -4.89 14.01
C THR A 21 -19.05 -3.50 13.64
N MET A 22 -19.95 -2.55 13.34
CA MET A 22 -19.57 -1.16 13.07
C MET A 22 -18.93 -0.47 14.28
N LEU A 23 -19.37 -0.73 15.51
CA LEU A 23 -18.73 -0.18 16.71
C LEU A 23 -17.36 -0.81 16.99
N CYS A 24 -17.22 -2.12 16.72
CA CYS A 24 -15.97 -2.84 16.95
C CYS A 24 -14.88 -2.42 15.94
N PHE A 25 -15.23 -2.35 14.66
CA PHE A 25 -14.27 -2.07 13.57
C PHE A 25 -14.23 -0.61 13.13
N GLY A 26 -15.32 0.12 13.29
CA GLY A 26 -15.45 1.53 12.88
C GLY A 26 -15.04 2.53 13.96
N GLY A 27 -14.70 2.07 15.17
CA GLY A 27 -14.20 2.92 16.24
C GLY A 27 -12.75 3.38 16.01
N PRO A 28 -12.35 4.53 16.59
CA PRO A 28 -11.00 5.06 16.45
C PRO A 28 -9.93 4.09 16.99
N PHE A 29 -10.27 3.32 18.03
CA PHE A 29 -9.40 2.31 18.62
C PHE A 29 -8.96 1.24 17.62
N PHE A 30 -9.87 0.74 16.78
CA PHE A 30 -9.52 -0.29 15.79
C PHE A 30 -8.56 0.25 14.74
N TYR A 31 -8.83 1.46 14.24
CA TYR A 31 -7.96 2.14 13.29
C TYR A 31 -6.55 2.38 13.87
N GLU A 32 -6.46 2.94 15.09
CA GLU A 32 -5.19 3.24 15.74
C GLU A 32 -4.37 1.98 16.04
N LYS A 33 -5.01 0.91 16.50
CA LYS A 33 -4.32 -0.32 16.91
C LYS A 33 -3.91 -1.21 15.75
N PHE A 34 -4.71 -1.26 14.69
CA PHE A 34 -4.53 -2.27 13.63
C PHE A 34 -4.22 -1.70 12.26
N VAL A 35 -4.61 -0.46 11.94
CA VAL A 35 -4.50 0.08 10.57
C VAL A 35 -3.40 1.12 10.46
N LYS A 36 -3.27 2.00 11.46
CA LYS A 36 -2.38 3.17 11.41
C LYS A 36 -0.91 2.84 11.17
N ASP A 37 -0.42 1.79 11.82
CA ASP A 37 1.00 1.40 11.76
C ASP A 37 1.30 0.42 10.61
N ILE A 38 0.32 0.13 9.75
CA ILE A 38 0.57 -0.68 8.55
C ILE A 38 1.21 0.22 7.50
N HIS A 39 2.53 0.08 7.34
CA HIS A 39 3.29 0.71 6.28
C HIS A 39 3.05 -0.03 4.96
N PHE A 40 1.99 0.35 4.24
CA PHE A 40 1.69 -0.20 2.90
C PHE A 40 2.73 0.19 1.86
N TRP A 41 3.35 1.36 2.03
CA TRP A 41 4.32 1.91 1.11
C TRP A 41 5.68 2.02 1.78
N PRO A 42 6.79 1.77 1.06
CA PRO A 42 8.12 2.03 1.57
C PRO A 42 8.28 3.52 1.91
N ASP A 43 9.12 3.82 2.89
CA ASP A 43 9.38 5.21 3.27
C ASP A 43 9.89 6.00 2.07
N TYR A 44 9.44 7.25 1.96
CA TYR A 44 9.81 8.15 0.87
C TYR A 44 11.34 8.36 0.77
N GLU A 45 12.05 8.25 1.90
CA GLU A 45 13.51 8.34 1.95
C GLU A 45 14.23 7.10 1.41
N THR A 46 13.60 5.93 1.53
CA THR A 46 14.15 4.67 1.01
C THR A 46 13.87 4.47 -0.47
N THR A 47 12.86 5.18 -0.99
CA THR A 47 12.43 5.07 -2.37
C THR A 47 13.26 5.99 -3.27
N TYR A 48 13.46 5.57 -4.52
CA TYR A 48 14.07 6.44 -5.53
C TYR A 48 13.29 7.75 -5.67
N GLN A 49 13.99 8.87 -5.48
CA GLN A 49 13.43 10.20 -5.60
C GLN A 49 13.69 10.75 -7.00
N PRO A 50 12.65 10.99 -7.82
CA PRO A 50 12.84 11.56 -9.14
C PRO A 50 13.47 12.96 -9.07
N PRO A 51 14.33 13.33 -10.02
CA PRO A 51 14.92 14.66 -10.08
C PRO A 51 13.82 15.72 -10.24
N LYS A 52 13.82 16.73 -9.37
CA LYS A 52 12.78 17.77 -9.34
C LYS A 52 13.18 19.05 -10.07
N THR A 53 14.47 19.32 -10.18
CA THR A 53 15.00 20.52 -10.85
C THR A 53 15.57 20.18 -12.22
N ILE A 54 15.61 21.17 -13.12
CA ILE A 54 16.17 21.01 -14.47
C ILE A 54 17.63 20.58 -14.43
N ASN A 55 18.40 21.08 -13.46
CA ASN A 55 19.81 20.71 -13.30
C ASN A 55 19.95 19.25 -12.85
N ASP A 56 19.12 18.79 -11.92
CA ASP A 56 19.09 17.39 -11.49
C ASP A 56 18.67 16.44 -12.62
N VAL A 57 17.74 16.88 -13.48
CA VAL A 57 17.33 16.10 -14.64
C VAL A 57 18.51 15.91 -15.60
N LYS A 58 19.29 16.97 -15.84
CA LYS A 58 20.48 16.88 -16.71
C LYS A 58 21.53 15.96 -16.12
N SER A 59 21.83 16.07 -14.82
CA SER A 59 22.82 15.20 -14.18
C SER A 59 22.40 13.74 -14.18
N ALA A 60 21.13 13.44 -13.85
CA ALA A 60 20.58 12.09 -13.93
C ALA A 60 20.64 11.52 -15.35
N LEU A 61 20.38 12.35 -16.38
CA LEU A 61 20.42 11.94 -17.78
C LEU A 61 21.85 11.54 -18.21
N GLU A 62 22.86 12.27 -17.78
CA GLU A 62 24.27 11.93 -18.07
C GLU A 62 24.67 10.60 -17.40
N ILE A 63 24.26 10.36 -16.15
CA ILE A 63 24.49 9.09 -15.45
C ILE A 63 23.85 7.92 -16.23
N LEU A 64 22.59 8.08 -16.64
CA LEU A 64 21.87 7.04 -17.38
C LEU A 64 22.48 6.73 -18.76
N LYS A 65 23.08 7.73 -19.43
CA LYS A 65 23.84 7.51 -20.66
C LYS A 65 25.11 6.70 -20.40
N ALA A 66 25.88 7.06 -19.38
CA ALA A 66 27.10 6.35 -19.03
C ALA A 66 26.82 4.87 -18.68
N GLU A 67 25.79 4.60 -17.86
CA GLU A 67 25.37 3.24 -17.55
C GLU A 67 24.95 2.44 -18.80
N ARG A 68 24.29 3.10 -19.76
CA ARG A 68 23.91 2.45 -21.03
C ARG A 68 25.15 2.04 -21.82
N GLU A 69 26.13 2.91 -21.94
CA GLU A 69 27.37 2.62 -22.66
C GLU A 69 28.16 1.49 -21.99
N GLU A 70 28.26 1.50 -20.66
CA GLU A 70 28.88 0.39 -19.91
C GLU A 70 28.17 -0.94 -20.15
N ARG A 71 26.83 -0.95 -20.11
CA ARG A 71 26.04 -2.15 -20.42
C ARG A 71 26.35 -2.69 -21.82
N TRP A 72 26.51 -1.80 -22.81
CA TRP A 72 26.84 -2.21 -24.18
C TRP A 72 28.26 -2.75 -24.30
N LYS A 73 29.24 -2.12 -23.65
CA LYS A 73 30.62 -2.62 -23.60
C LYS A 73 30.70 -4.02 -22.99
N ARG A 74 30.07 -4.23 -21.82
CA ARG A 74 30.01 -5.56 -21.17
C ARG A 74 29.30 -6.61 -22.04
N ALA A 75 28.35 -6.20 -22.88
CA ALA A 75 27.66 -7.11 -23.80
C ALA A 75 28.53 -7.49 -25.01
N LEU A 76 29.41 -6.60 -25.45
CA LEU A 76 30.39 -6.87 -26.51
C LEU A 76 31.50 -7.80 -26.00
N GLU A 77 32.05 -7.53 -24.83
CA GLU A 77 33.07 -8.38 -24.18
C GLU A 77 32.61 -9.81 -23.93
N LYS A 78 31.30 -10.04 -23.73
CA LYS A 78 30.73 -11.39 -23.58
C LYS A 78 30.50 -12.12 -24.90
N LYS A 79 30.55 -11.42 -26.03
CA LYS A 79 30.33 -11.98 -27.37
C LYS A 79 31.65 -12.37 -28.06
N GLU A 80 32.75 -11.72 -27.68
CA GLU A 80 34.12 -12.13 -28.02
C GLU A 80 34.56 -13.34 -27.18
#